data_AF-A0A960Z633-F1
#
_entry.id   AF-A0A960Z633-F1
#
_cell.length_a   1.000
_cell.length_b   1.000
_cell.length_c   1.000
_cell.angle_alpha   90.00
_cell.angle_beta   90.00
_cell.angle_gamma   90.00
#
_symmetry.space_group_name_H-M   'P 1'
#
loop_
_entity.id
_entity.type
_entity.pdbx_description
1 polymer ?
#
loop_
_entity_poly.entity_id
_entity_poly.type
_entity_poly.pdbx_seq_one_letter_code
_entity_poly.pdbx_strand_id
1 'polypeptide(L)'
;MNELVNLGFEVEIGFKEVRIKENDSKLQDVLRIAANHEYNGLIEHYYTIVPTALDLIQSSSLILIPKSLVDYIPFDNLKYLEECFDTSNACPQDPSNPANFPWKGCGLGYVQVRPFRIRTSKLHKKNLDIFVLDEHADALFVSTDLYDQVFSKIGMDYWPVIDYKSGESSTRYVQLRITDTVELDTSELTPTVCDICKRTKYKPLMGWYAPRPLSIDRPMSLSVQKFGIEGEAISLIIVNSAFYGKLREYGLKHNIFWPCADEGVRYPDI
;
A
#
# COMPACT_ATOMS: atom_id res chain seq x y z
N MET A 1 21.21 -14.39 12.35
CA MET A 1 20.60 -14.86 13.63
C MET A 1 21.61 -14.83 14.79
N ASN A 2 22.74 -15.53 14.69
CA ASN A 2 23.81 -15.48 15.71
C ASN A 2 24.33 -14.06 15.98
N GLU A 3 24.38 -13.21 14.96
CA GLU A 3 24.80 -11.81 15.10
C GLU A 3 23.83 -10.97 15.96
N LEU A 4 22.52 -11.21 15.89
CA LEU A 4 21.52 -10.54 16.75
C LEU A 4 21.61 -11.04 18.20
N VAL A 5 21.83 -12.35 18.40
CA VAL A 5 22.05 -12.91 19.74
C VAL A 5 23.32 -12.30 20.38
N ASN A 6 24.37 -12.09 19.59
CA ASN A 6 25.60 -11.42 20.05
C ASN A 6 25.39 -9.95 20.43
N LEU A 7 24.38 -9.27 19.87
CA LEU A 7 23.94 -7.94 20.28
C LEU A 7 23.04 -7.96 21.53
N GLY A 8 22.82 -9.13 22.14
CA GLY A 8 22.03 -9.32 23.35
C GLY A 8 20.52 -9.36 23.11
N PHE A 9 20.07 -9.71 21.91
CA PHE A 9 18.66 -9.98 21.64
C PHE A 9 18.30 -11.45 21.96
N GLU A 10 17.17 -11.67 22.63
CA GLU A 10 16.62 -13.02 22.83
C GLU A 10 15.86 -13.47 21.57
N VAL A 11 16.56 -14.21 20.71
CA VAL A 11 16.01 -14.73 19.45
C VAL A 11 15.58 -16.19 19.64
N GLU A 12 14.29 -16.48 19.42
CA GLU A 12 13.79 -17.86 19.29
C GLU A 12 13.53 -18.15 17.80
N ILE A 13 13.58 -19.43 17.42
CA ILE A 13 13.30 -19.86 16.04
C ILE A 13 11.79 -19.71 15.79
N GLY A 14 11.41 -18.67 15.06
CA GLY A 14 10.02 -18.31 14.70
C GLY A 14 9.94 -16.89 14.12
N PHE A 15 8.74 -16.45 13.69
CA PHE A 15 8.48 -15.06 13.30
C PHE A 15 8.56 -14.15 14.55
N LYS A 16 9.75 -13.65 14.87
CA LYS A 16 9.93 -12.67 15.96
C LYS A 16 10.11 -11.27 15.38
N GLU A 17 9.15 -10.41 15.68
CA GLU A 17 9.26 -8.97 15.45
C GLU A 17 10.26 -8.39 16.47
N VAL A 18 11.39 -7.86 16.01
CA VAL A 18 12.36 -7.15 16.86
C VAL A 18 12.07 -5.66 16.75
N ARG A 19 11.52 -5.06 17.81
CA ARG A 19 11.27 -3.61 17.88
C ARG A 19 12.47 -2.89 18.47
N ILE A 20 13.12 -2.08 17.66
CA ILE A 20 14.27 -1.26 18.04
C ILE A 20 13.85 0.21 17.92
N LYS A 21 14.17 1.02 18.93
CA LYS A 21 13.90 2.45 18.88
C LYS A 21 14.92 3.13 17.97
N GLU A 22 14.54 4.22 17.31
CA GLU A 22 15.44 4.97 16.42
C GLU A 22 16.72 5.44 17.10
N ASN A 23 16.65 5.78 18.39
CA ASN A 23 17.79 6.21 19.20
C ASN A 23 18.51 5.07 19.92
N ASP A 24 18.16 3.81 19.65
CA ASP A 24 18.84 2.66 20.23
C ASP A 24 20.24 2.53 19.61
N SER A 25 21.27 2.45 20.46
CA SER A 25 22.66 2.34 20.01
C SER A 25 22.91 1.11 19.14
N LYS A 26 22.03 0.10 19.19
CA LYS A 26 22.13 -1.13 18.39
C LYS A 26 21.54 -0.99 16.99
N LEU A 27 20.83 0.10 16.67
CA LEU A 27 20.15 0.28 15.38
C LEU A 27 21.12 0.15 14.20
N GLN A 28 22.28 0.80 14.27
CA GLN A 28 23.29 0.75 13.20
C GLN A 28 23.85 -0.66 12.98
N ASP A 29 24.06 -1.41 14.07
CA ASP A 29 24.49 -2.80 13.96
C ASP A 29 23.39 -3.67 13.33
N VAL A 30 22.11 -3.45 13.68
CA VAL A 30 20.99 -4.19 13.06
C VAL A 30 20.82 -3.86 11.59
N LEU A 31 20.93 -2.58 11.19
CA LEU A 31 20.89 -2.16 9.79
C LEU A 31 22.06 -2.77 8.99
N ARG A 32 23.26 -2.82 9.56
CA ARG A 32 24.42 -3.48 8.92
C ARG A 32 24.20 -5.00 8.77
N ILE A 33 23.70 -5.67 9.81
CA ILE A 33 23.37 -7.11 9.75
C ILE A 33 22.31 -7.36 8.67
N ALA A 34 21.32 -6.46 8.56
CA ALA A 34 20.29 -6.50 7.54
C ALA A 34 20.90 -6.35 6.12
N ALA A 35 21.77 -5.37 5.90
CA ALA A 35 22.39 -5.13 4.59
C ALA A 35 23.34 -6.26 4.15
N ASN A 36 24.11 -6.84 5.07
CA ASN A 36 25.15 -7.83 4.75
C ASN A 36 24.62 -9.25 4.46
N HIS A 37 23.39 -9.53 4.87
CA HIS A 37 22.75 -10.79 4.54
C HIS A 37 21.98 -10.60 3.22
N GLU A 38 22.67 -10.78 2.09
CA GLU A 38 22.10 -11.01 0.75
C GLU A 38 21.29 -12.33 0.67
N TYR A 39 20.55 -12.68 1.72
CA TYR A 39 19.62 -13.80 1.70
C TYR A 39 18.28 -13.31 1.14
N ASN A 40 18.16 -13.39 -0.18
CA ASN A 40 16.92 -13.56 -0.97
C ASN A 40 15.63 -13.32 -0.18
N GLY A 41 15.14 -12.08 -0.15
CA GLY A 41 13.78 -11.72 0.24
C GLY A 41 13.42 -11.78 1.73
N LEU A 42 14.28 -12.32 2.61
CA LEU A 42 13.90 -12.51 4.02
C LEU A 42 14.08 -11.23 4.86
N ILE A 43 15.17 -10.48 4.73
CA ILE A 43 15.42 -9.32 5.62
C ILE A 43 14.51 -8.15 5.33
N GLU A 44 14.23 -7.93 4.06
CA GLU A 44 13.19 -7.06 3.56
C GLU A 44 11.84 -7.34 4.28
N HIS A 45 11.51 -8.59 4.60
CA HIS A 45 10.27 -8.98 5.30
C HIS A 45 10.27 -8.85 6.84
N TYR A 46 11.41 -8.59 7.51
CA TYR A 46 11.50 -8.73 8.98
C TYR A 46 11.85 -7.47 9.77
N TYR A 47 12.18 -6.35 9.12
CA TYR A 47 12.43 -5.09 9.82
C TYR A 47 11.54 -3.98 9.28
N THR A 48 10.76 -3.38 10.18
CA THR A 48 9.89 -2.26 9.89
C THR A 48 10.21 -1.19 10.95
N ILE A 49 10.87 -0.10 10.56
CA ILE A 49 11.08 1.04 11.46
C ILE A 49 9.73 1.72 11.65
N VAL A 50 9.03 1.36 12.73
CA VAL A 50 7.70 1.90 12.99
C VAL A 50 7.82 3.40 13.27
N PRO A 51 7.14 4.27 12.50
CA PRO A 51 7.17 5.71 12.72
C PRO A 51 6.65 6.04 14.12
N THR A 52 7.31 6.98 14.77
CA THR A 52 6.86 7.52 16.04
C THR A 52 5.61 8.39 15.83
N ALA A 53 4.85 8.63 16.91
CA ALA A 53 3.74 9.57 16.84
C ALA A 53 4.19 11.00 16.45
N LEU A 54 5.45 11.36 16.75
CA LEU A 54 6.00 12.65 16.37
C LEU A 54 6.24 12.72 14.85
N ASP A 55 6.81 11.68 14.26
CA ASP A 55 7.06 11.60 12.81
C ASP A 55 5.75 11.76 12.04
N LEU A 56 4.69 11.10 12.50
CA LEU A 56 3.37 11.21 11.87
C LEU A 56 2.73 12.60 12.00
N ILE A 57 3.00 13.32 13.09
CA ILE A 57 2.44 14.67 13.32
C ILE A 57 3.25 15.74 12.57
N GLN A 58 4.56 15.57 12.47
CA GLN A 58 5.46 16.54 11.85
C GLN A 58 5.50 16.40 10.33
N SER A 59 5.25 15.21 9.80
CA SER A 59 5.30 14.97 8.36
C SER A 59 4.23 15.78 7.61
N SER A 60 4.65 16.40 6.51
CA SER A 60 3.77 17.15 5.62
C SER A 60 2.75 16.27 4.89
N SER A 61 3.09 14.99 4.70
CA SER A 61 2.30 14.01 3.98
C SER A 61 2.62 12.57 4.41
N LEU A 62 1.65 11.69 4.32
CA LEU A 62 1.77 10.30 4.74
C LEU A 62 1.23 9.37 3.66
N ILE A 63 1.77 8.16 3.55
CA ILE A 63 1.06 7.07 2.89
C ILE A 63 0.07 6.44 3.86
N LEU A 64 -1.14 6.18 3.36
CA LEU A 64 -2.13 5.35 4.03
C LEU A 64 -1.91 3.89 3.59
N ILE A 65 -1.58 3.03 4.55
CA ILE A 65 -1.45 1.58 4.38
C ILE A 65 -2.58 0.91 5.17
N PRO A 66 -3.65 0.45 4.51
CA PRO A 66 -4.75 -0.24 5.18
C PRO A 66 -4.28 -1.61 5.71
N LYS A 67 -4.38 -1.87 7.03
CA LYS A 67 -3.99 -3.20 7.59
C LYS A 67 -4.95 -4.31 7.19
N SER A 68 -6.19 -3.95 6.88
CA SER A 68 -7.23 -4.93 6.65
C SER A 68 -7.20 -5.35 5.21
N LEU A 69 -6.31 -6.30 4.91
CA LEU A 69 -6.39 -7.09 3.70
C LEU A 69 -7.61 -8.00 3.86
N VAL A 70 -8.61 -7.77 3.01
CA VAL A 70 -9.69 -8.73 2.86
C VAL A 70 -9.25 -9.68 1.77
N ASP A 71 -9.05 -10.95 2.13
CA ASP A 71 -8.89 -12.05 1.19
C ASP A 71 -10.05 -12.02 0.18
N TYR A 72 -9.78 -11.31 -0.90
CA TYR A 72 -10.55 -11.33 -2.09
C TYR A 72 -9.86 -12.41 -2.91
N ILE A 73 -10.54 -13.53 -3.08
CA ILE A 73 -10.10 -14.59 -3.97
C ILE A 73 -10.93 -14.40 -5.24
N PRO A 74 -10.44 -13.68 -6.25
CA PRO A 74 -11.00 -13.71 -7.57
C PRO A 74 -9.99 -14.40 -8.50
N PHE A 75 -9.45 -15.55 -8.12
CA PHE A 75 -8.54 -16.32 -8.99
C PHE A 75 -9.31 -16.97 -10.17
N ASP A 76 -10.14 -16.18 -10.87
CA ASP A 76 -10.87 -16.45 -12.10
C ASP A 76 -12.18 -17.28 -12.00
N ASN A 77 -13.16 -16.79 -11.23
CA ASN A 77 -14.54 -17.31 -11.25
C ASN A 77 -15.63 -16.24 -11.46
N LEU A 78 -15.24 -14.98 -11.68
CA LEU A 78 -16.16 -13.84 -11.87
C LEU A 78 -15.72 -12.85 -12.96
N LYS A 79 -14.74 -13.18 -13.80
CA LYS A 79 -14.21 -12.31 -14.87
C LYS A 79 -13.87 -10.89 -14.41
N TYR A 80 -13.47 -10.73 -13.15
CA TYR A 80 -13.44 -9.42 -12.50
C TYR A 80 -12.52 -8.42 -13.21
N LEU A 81 -11.36 -8.88 -13.72
CA LEU A 81 -10.43 -8.03 -14.44
C LEU A 81 -11.06 -7.46 -15.71
N GLU A 82 -11.70 -8.33 -16.50
CA GLU A 82 -12.36 -7.95 -17.75
C GLU A 82 -13.61 -7.08 -17.51
N GLU A 83 -14.29 -7.28 -16.37
CA GLU A 83 -15.48 -6.52 -16.01
C GLU A 83 -15.15 -5.15 -15.40
N CYS A 84 -14.12 -5.06 -14.55
CA CYS A 84 -13.81 -3.87 -13.75
C CYS A 84 -12.73 -2.99 -14.39
N PHE A 85 -11.83 -3.54 -15.19
CA PHE A 85 -10.67 -2.84 -15.72
C PHE A 85 -10.65 -2.78 -17.25
N ASP A 86 -10.20 -1.64 -17.76
CA ASP A 86 -9.67 -1.56 -19.12
C ASP A 86 -8.26 -2.18 -19.11
N THR A 87 -8.09 -3.21 -19.93
CA THR A 87 -6.87 -4.00 -20.06
C THR A 87 -6.14 -3.75 -21.39
N SER A 88 -6.62 -2.83 -22.22
CA SER A 88 -6.05 -2.53 -23.54
C SER A 88 -4.58 -2.09 -23.47
N ASN A 89 -4.19 -1.44 -22.37
CA ASN A 89 -2.83 -0.98 -22.10
C ASN A 89 -2.09 -1.83 -21.05
N ALA A 90 -2.66 -2.96 -20.63
CA ALA A 90 -2.06 -3.86 -19.65
C ALA A 90 -0.80 -4.52 -20.22
N CYS A 91 0.17 -4.83 -19.34
CA CYS A 91 1.35 -5.59 -19.74
C CYS A 91 0.94 -6.97 -20.27
N PRO A 92 1.45 -7.41 -21.43
CA PRO A 92 1.24 -8.78 -21.88
C PRO A 92 1.79 -9.81 -20.88
N GLN A 93 1.21 -11.01 -20.86
CA GLN A 93 1.68 -12.12 -20.03
C GLN A 93 3.11 -12.49 -20.41
N ASP A 94 3.94 -12.74 -19.40
CA ASP A 94 5.24 -13.36 -19.60
C ASP A 94 5.06 -14.87 -19.87
N PRO A 95 5.42 -15.38 -21.08
CA PRO A 95 5.35 -16.81 -21.35
C PRO A 95 6.29 -17.64 -20.48
N SER A 96 7.35 -17.01 -19.93
CA SER A 96 8.35 -17.66 -19.07
C SER A 96 7.98 -17.64 -17.59
N ASN A 97 7.02 -16.79 -17.20
CA ASN A 97 6.49 -16.73 -15.85
C ASN A 97 4.96 -16.84 -15.87
N PRO A 98 4.39 -18.06 -15.90
CA PRO A 98 2.96 -18.29 -15.90
C PRO A 98 2.34 -18.06 -14.50
N ALA A 99 2.90 -17.17 -13.69
CA ALA A 99 2.49 -16.95 -12.30
C ALA A 99 0.97 -16.88 -12.17
N ASN A 100 0.46 -17.55 -11.14
CA ASN A 100 -0.97 -17.67 -10.83
C ASN A 100 -1.65 -16.34 -10.47
N PHE A 101 -0.96 -15.20 -10.53
CA PHE A 101 -1.56 -13.90 -10.24
C PHE A 101 -2.58 -13.51 -11.32
N PRO A 102 -3.66 -12.81 -10.96
CA PRO A 102 -4.65 -12.33 -11.93
C PRO A 102 -4.03 -11.38 -12.97
N TRP A 103 -2.99 -10.63 -12.58
CA TRP A 103 -2.33 -9.67 -13.44
C TRP A 103 -1.44 -10.35 -14.47
N LYS A 104 -1.58 -9.93 -15.73
CA LYS A 104 -0.70 -10.34 -16.80
C LYS A 104 0.62 -9.56 -16.73
N GLY A 105 1.72 -10.29 -16.88
CA GLY A 105 3.06 -9.69 -16.92
C GLY A 105 3.43 -8.99 -15.61
N CYS A 106 3.73 -7.69 -15.67
CA CYS A 106 4.25 -6.93 -14.53
C CYS A 106 3.20 -6.17 -13.69
N GLY A 107 1.91 -6.30 -13.99
CA GLY A 107 0.82 -5.60 -13.28
C GLY A 107 0.56 -4.16 -13.72
N LEU A 108 1.37 -3.59 -14.62
CA LEU A 108 1.20 -2.22 -15.10
C LEU A 108 0.14 -2.11 -16.21
N GLY A 109 -0.56 -0.96 -16.23
CA GLY A 109 -1.43 -0.54 -17.34
C GLY A 109 -2.91 -0.88 -17.21
N TYR A 110 -3.32 -1.43 -16.08
CA TYR A 110 -4.71 -1.65 -15.75
C TYR A 110 -5.35 -0.34 -15.25
N VAL A 111 -6.53 -0.01 -15.79
CA VAL A 111 -7.30 1.17 -15.37
C VAL A 111 -8.68 0.73 -14.97
N GLN A 112 -9.09 0.99 -13.72
CA GLN A 112 -10.43 0.65 -13.29
C GLN A 112 -11.46 1.56 -13.98
N VAL A 113 -12.45 0.95 -14.63
CA VAL A 113 -13.50 1.65 -15.39
C VAL A 113 -14.92 1.27 -14.93
N ARG A 114 -15.06 0.32 -14.00
CA ARG A 114 -16.35 -0.09 -13.40
C ARG A 114 -16.19 -0.37 -11.90
N PRO A 115 -17.28 -0.39 -11.11
CA PRO A 115 -17.21 -0.66 -9.68
C PRO A 115 -16.86 -2.12 -9.42
N PHE A 116 -16.19 -2.40 -8.30
CA PHE A 116 -15.93 -3.79 -7.90
C PHE A 116 -17.22 -4.54 -7.57
N ARG A 117 -17.29 -5.78 -8.08
CA ARG A 117 -18.29 -6.78 -7.69
C ARG A 117 -17.67 -7.74 -6.68
N ILE A 118 -18.10 -7.70 -5.43
CA ILE A 118 -17.50 -8.47 -4.34
C ILE A 118 -18.51 -9.27 -3.54
N ARG A 119 -18.02 -10.29 -2.83
CA ARG A 119 -18.81 -11.06 -1.88
C ARG A 119 -19.00 -10.30 -0.57
N THR A 120 -19.96 -9.37 -0.57
CA THR A 120 -20.25 -8.50 0.58
C THR A 120 -20.55 -9.28 1.86
N SER A 121 -21.15 -10.47 1.76
CA SER A 121 -21.42 -11.38 2.90
C SER A 121 -20.19 -11.67 3.78
N LYS A 122 -18.97 -11.65 3.20
CA LYS A 122 -17.72 -11.85 3.96
C LYS A 122 -17.27 -10.58 4.69
N LEU A 123 -17.61 -9.40 4.17
CA LEU A 123 -17.28 -8.10 4.77
C LEU A 123 -18.15 -7.74 5.97
N HIS A 124 -19.41 -8.19 5.97
CA HIS A 124 -20.34 -7.88 7.06
C HIS A 124 -19.87 -8.37 8.43
N LYS A 125 -18.97 -9.36 8.48
CA LYS A 125 -18.44 -9.92 9.74
C LYS A 125 -17.32 -9.11 10.37
N LYS A 126 -16.65 -8.21 9.63
CA LYS A 126 -15.37 -7.64 10.05
C LYS A 126 -15.43 -6.21 10.64
N ASN A 127 -16.60 -5.54 10.63
CA ASN A 127 -16.77 -4.16 11.18
C ASN A 127 -15.58 -3.22 10.92
N LEU A 128 -15.15 -3.15 9.66
CA LEU A 128 -13.98 -2.36 9.27
C LEU A 128 -14.40 -0.95 8.89
N ASP A 129 -13.63 0.06 9.27
CA ASP A 129 -13.81 1.42 8.78
C ASP A 129 -13.17 1.61 7.40
N ILE A 130 -12.01 0.97 7.20
CA ILE A 130 -11.24 1.00 5.95
C ILE A 130 -10.70 -0.41 5.66
N PHE A 131 -10.72 -0.82 4.40
CA PHE A 131 -10.04 -2.01 3.92
C PHE A 131 -9.60 -1.87 2.46
N VAL A 132 -8.72 -2.77 2.03
CA VAL A 132 -8.33 -2.93 0.62
C VAL A 132 -8.47 -4.40 0.23
N LEU A 133 -8.50 -4.65 -1.08
CA LEU A 133 -8.42 -6.01 -1.60
C LEU A 133 -6.94 -6.37 -1.75
N ASP A 134 -6.58 -7.60 -1.43
CA ASP A 134 -5.18 -8.07 -1.42
C ASP A 134 -4.44 -7.79 -2.75
N GLU A 135 -5.14 -7.97 -3.87
CA GLU A 135 -4.60 -7.77 -5.22
C GLU A 135 -4.65 -6.30 -5.71
N HIS A 136 -5.34 -5.42 -4.97
CA HIS A 136 -5.57 -4.01 -5.29
C HIS A 136 -5.41 -3.14 -4.05
N ALA A 137 -4.20 -3.08 -3.51
CA ALA A 137 -3.91 -2.26 -2.33
C ALA A 137 -4.13 -0.75 -2.56
N ASP A 138 -4.27 -0.31 -3.82
CA ASP A 138 -4.60 1.07 -4.20
C ASP A 138 -6.11 1.32 -4.41
N ALA A 139 -6.95 0.29 -4.28
CA ALA A 139 -8.41 0.43 -4.24
C ALA A 139 -8.90 0.53 -2.79
N LEU A 140 -9.15 1.76 -2.32
CA LEU A 140 -9.55 2.02 -0.94
C LEU A 140 -11.06 1.89 -0.73
N PHE A 141 -11.47 0.98 0.14
CA PHE A 141 -12.87 0.81 0.54
C PHE A 141 -13.09 1.34 1.94
N VAL A 142 -14.19 2.05 2.14
CA VAL A 142 -14.53 2.69 3.41
C VAL A 142 -15.98 2.40 3.81
N SER A 143 -16.27 2.41 5.10
CA SER A 143 -17.65 2.36 5.57
C SER A 143 -18.44 3.57 5.09
N THR A 144 -19.74 3.41 4.82
CA THR A 144 -20.63 4.50 4.44
C THR A 144 -20.68 5.60 5.50
N ASP A 145 -20.67 5.21 6.79
CA ASP A 145 -20.60 6.16 7.91
C ASP A 145 -19.33 7.02 7.89
N LEU A 146 -18.17 6.41 7.64
CA LEU A 146 -16.90 7.13 7.51
C LEU A 146 -16.89 8.02 6.27
N TYR A 147 -17.43 7.52 5.15
CA TYR A 147 -17.58 8.30 3.93
C TYR A 147 -18.39 9.57 4.19
N ASP A 148 -19.58 9.44 4.77
CA ASP A 148 -20.49 10.56 5.00
C ASP A 148 -19.92 11.59 5.98
N GLN A 149 -19.19 11.14 7.00
CA GLN A 149 -18.62 12.01 8.02
C GLN A 149 -17.34 12.71 7.58
N VAL A 150 -16.50 12.05 6.78
CA VAL A 150 -15.14 12.53 6.48
C VAL A 150 -14.95 12.80 4.99
N PHE A 151 -15.13 11.80 4.13
CA PHE A 151 -14.76 11.87 2.72
C PHE A 151 -15.73 12.72 1.89
N SER A 152 -17.03 12.66 2.16
CA SER A 152 -18.03 13.50 1.49
C SER A 152 -17.77 15.00 1.72
N LYS A 153 -17.22 15.36 2.90
CA LYS A 153 -16.96 16.75 3.29
C LYS A 153 -15.79 17.38 2.56
N ILE A 154 -14.94 16.57 1.94
CA ILE A 154 -13.85 17.03 1.07
C ILE A 154 -14.20 16.87 -0.41
N GLY A 155 -15.44 16.52 -0.74
CA GLY A 155 -15.90 16.33 -2.12
C GLY A 155 -15.31 15.09 -2.81
N MET A 156 -14.92 14.07 -2.04
CA MET A 156 -14.40 12.82 -2.62
C MET A 156 -15.54 12.01 -3.24
N ASP A 157 -15.40 11.66 -4.51
CA ASP A 157 -16.32 10.75 -5.21
C ASP A 157 -16.14 9.30 -4.72
N TYR A 158 -17.14 8.46 -5.02
CA TYR A 158 -17.05 7.02 -4.76
C TYR A 158 -17.67 6.19 -5.88
N TRP A 159 -17.24 4.93 -5.92
CA TRP A 159 -17.89 3.86 -6.66
C TRP A 159 -18.72 2.99 -5.69
N PRO A 160 -19.94 2.59 -6.07
CA PRO A 160 -20.70 1.66 -5.26
C PRO A 160 -19.99 0.31 -5.23
N VAL A 161 -20.03 -0.36 -4.08
CA VAL A 161 -19.57 -1.74 -3.98
C VAL A 161 -20.73 -2.65 -4.34
N ILE A 162 -20.60 -3.45 -5.40
CA ILE A 162 -21.71 -4.29 -5.87
C ILE A 162 -21.60 -5.69 -5.27
N ASP A 163 -22.69 -6.21 -4.72
CA ASP A 163 -22.73 -7.61 -4.30
C ASP A 163 -22.76 -8.53 -5.52
N TYR A 164 -21.80 -9.46 -5.59
CA TYR A 164 -21.62 -10.27 -6.80
C TYR A 164 -22.81 -11.19 -7.11
N LYS A 165 -23.59 -11.62 -6.09
CA LYS A 165 -24.73 -12.54 -6.29
C LYS A 165 -26.00 -11.80 -6.65
N SER A 166 -26.35 -10.78 -5.87
CA SER A 166 -27.61 -10.04 -6.04
C SER A 166 -27.51 -8.95 -7.10
N GLY A 167 -26.31 -8.42 -7.36
CA GLY A 167 -26.10 -7.25 -8.20
C GLY A 167 -26.51 -5.93 -7.54
N GLU A 168 -26.95 -5.97 -6.27
CA GLU A 168 -27.33 -4.78 -5.51
C GLU A 168 -26.10 -4.06 -4.96
N SER A 169 -26.24 -2.75 -4.72
CA SER A 169 -25.19 -1.97 -4.07
C SER A 169 -25.13 -2.28 -2.57
N SER A 170 -23.93 -2.44 -2.04
CA SER A 170 -23.70 -2.54 -0.61
C SER A 170 -24.12 -1.24 0.06
N THR A 171 -24.95 -1.35 1.10
CA THR A 171 -25.35 -0.21 1.95
C THR A 171 -24.29 0.15 2.99
N ARG A 172 -23.25 -0.66 3.11
CA ARG A 172 -22.27 -0.57 4.20
C ARG A 172 -20.92 -0.03 3.78
N TYR A 173 -20.52 -0.29 2.53
CA TYR A 173 -19.20 0.05 2.04
C TYR A 173 -19.29 0.70 0.68
N VAL A 174 -18.41 1.67 0.46
CA VAL A 174 -18.16 2.30 -0.83
C VAL A 174 -16.67 2.22 -1.13
N GLN A 175 -16.30 2.25 -2.41
CA GLN A 175 -14.92 2.40 -2.82
C GLN A 175 -14.67 3.87 -3.12
N LEU A 176 -13.66 4.49 -2.51
CA LEU A 176 -13.31 5.86 -2.86
C LEU A 176 -12.77 5.94 -4.29
N ARG A 177 -13.19 6.98 -5.00
CA ARG A 177 -12.70 7.29 -6.34
C ARG A 177 -11.62 8.37 -6.25
N ILE A 178 -10.40 7.95 -5.90
CA ILE A 178 -9.24 8.84 -5.81
C ILE A 178 -8.75 9.13 -7.24
N THR A 179 -9.06 10.31 -7.76
CA THR A 179 -8.71 10.72 -9.13
C THR A 179 -7.50 11.64 -9.19
N ASP A 180 -7.24 12.37 -8.12
CA ASP A 180 -6.04 13.18 -8.01
C ASP A 180 -4.79 12.29 -7.94
N THR A 181 -3.76 12.69 -8.66
CA THR A 181 -2.45 12.01 -8.66
C THR A 181 -1.35 12.95 -8.25
N VAL A 182 -0.25 12.38 -7.78
CA VAL A 182 0.94 13.12 -7.36
C VAL A 182 2.20 12.38 -7.79
N GLU A 183 3.18 13.12 -8.31
CA GLU A 183 4.51 12.58 -8.57
C GLU A 183 5.30 12.48 -7.27
N LEU A 184 6.04 11.40 -7.12
CA LEU A 184 6.96 11.17 -6.02
C LEU A 184 8.41 11.38 -6.48
N ASP A 185 9.24 11.91 -5.59
CA ASP A 185 10.67 11.99 -5.75
C ASP A 185 11.30 10.60 -5.59
N THR A 186 11.58 9.95 -6.71
CA THR A 186 12.17 8.61 -6.75
C THR A 186 13.65 8.62 -7.15
N SER A 187 14.33 9.76 -7.00
CA SER A 187 15.72 9.93 -7.43
C SER A 187 16.69 8.98 -6.71
N GLU A 188 16.37 8.60 -5.47
CA GLU A 188 17.16 7.68 -4.64
C GLU A 188 16.64 6.23 -4.68
N LEU A 189 15.62 5.93 -5.50
CA LEU A 189 15.06 4.58 -5.62
C LEU A 189 15.59 3.86 -6.86
N THR A 190 15.93 2.58 -6.69
CA THR A 190 16.28 1.70 -7.82
C THR A 190 15.02 1.24 -8.55
N PRO A 191 14.84 1.60 -9.83
CA PRO A 191 13.71 1.15 -10.62
C PRO A 191 13.86 -0.31 -11.05
N THR A 192 12.74 -1.03 -11.12
CA THR A 192 12.60 -2.30 -11.83
C THR A 192 11.92 -2.04 -13.18
N VAL A 193 12.62 -2.34 -14.27
CA VAL A 193 12.08 -2.19 -15.63
C VAL A 193 11.51 -3.52 -16.08
N CYS A 194 10.26 -3.53 -16.54
CA CYS A 194 9.64 -4.73 -17.08
C CYS A 194 10.26 -5.10 -18.44
N ASP A 195 10.73 -6.33 -18.60
CA ASP A 195 11.34 -6.78 -19.85
C ASP A 195 10.39 -6.84 -21.05
N ILE A 196 9.08 -6.93 -20.79
CA ILE A 196 8.04 -7.05 -21.82
C ILE A 196 7.55 -5.67 -22.26
N CYS A 197 6.99 -4.88 -21.35
CA CYS A 197 6.38 -3.60 -21.69
C CYS A 197 7.31 -2.39 -21.51
N LYS A 198 8.55 -2.59 -21.04
CA LYS A 198 9.57 -1.56 -20.80
C LYS A 198 9.17 -0.43 -19.84
N ARG A 199 8.03 -0.53 -19.18
CA ARG A 199 7.60 0.39 -18.12
C ARG A 199 8.29 0.08 -16.81
N THR A 200 8.36 1.10 -15.96
CA THR A 200 9.05 1.08 -14.67
C THR A 200 8.08 0.92 -13.52
N LYS A 201 8.48 0.14 -12.51
CA LYS A 201 7.93 0.18 -11.15
C LYS A 201 9.06 0.14 -10.13
N TYR A 202 8.76 0.45 -8.88
CA TYR A 202 9.71 0.47 -7.78
C TYR A 202 9.41 -0.66 -6.80
N LYS A 203 10.41 -1.11 -6.05
CA LYS A 203 10.17 -2.06 -4.97
C LYS A 203 9.26 -1.45 -3.89
N PRO A 204 8.44 -2.27 -3.20
CA PRO A 204 7.70 -1.83 -2.03
C PRO A 204 8.63 -1.17 -1.00
N LEU A 205 8.13 -0.10 -0.39
CA LEU A 205 8.87 0.64 0.62
C LEU A 205 8.87 -0.14 1.92
N MET A 206 10.04 -0.54 2.41
CA MET A 206 10.14 -1.21 3.70
C MET A 206 11.13 -0.47 4.59
N GLY A 207 10.65 -0.15 5.79
CA GLY A 207 11.50 0.29 6.88
C GLY A 207 11.93 1.75 6.87
N TRP A 208 11.50 2.61 5.94
CA TRP A 208 11.91 4.03 5.90
C TRP A 208 10.78 4.95 5.41
N TYR A 209 10.96 6.26 5.53
CA TYR A 209 10.04 7.27 4.99
C TYR A 209 9.60 6.96 3.55
N ALA A 210 8.32 7.14 3.22
CA ALA A 210 7.88 7.00 1.83
C ALA A 210 8.45 8.13 0.96
N PRO A 211 8.62 7.94 -0.37
CA PRO A 211 9.13 8.97 -1.28
C PRO A 211 8.34 10.26 -1.14
N ARG A 212 9.08 11.36 -1.12
CA ARG A 212 8.50 12.69 -0.97
C ARG A 212 7.56 12.99 -2.13
N PRO A 213 6.29 13.35 -1.91
CA PRO A 213 5.45 13.89 -2.96
C PRO A 213 5.96 15.26 -3.42
N LEU A 214 5.98 15.50 -4.72
CA LEU A 214 6.43 16.77 -5.31
C LEU A 214 5.40 17.90 -5.14
N SER A 215 4.14 17.57 -4.85
CA SER A 215 3.06 18.51 -4.46
C SER A 215 2.11 17.83 -3.47
N ILE A 216 1.48 18.59 -2.57
CA ILE A 216 0.55 18.08 -1.55
C ILE A 216 -0.76 18.88 -1.49
N ASP A 217 -1.17 19.43 -2.63
CA ASP A 217 -2.28 20.38 -2.72
C ASP A 217 -3.66 19.75 -2.47
N ARG A 218 -3.74 18.41 -2.54
CA ARG A 218 -4.97 17.64 -2.40
C ARG A 218 -4.99 16.88 -1.08
N PRO A 219 -6.17 16.71 -0.45
CA PRO A 219 -6.30 15.95 0.79
C PRO A 219 -5.81 14.51 0.67
N MET A 220 -6.03 13.90 -0.50
CA MET A 220 -5.67 12.53 -0.81
C MET A 220 -5.41 12.37 -2.31
N SER A 221 -4.34 11.68 -2.68
CA SER A 221 -3.94 11.42 -4.06
C SER A 221 -3.35 10.02 -4.22
N LEU A 222 -3.32 9.50 -5.44
CA LEU A 222 -2.54 8.32 -5.79
C LEU A 222 -1.15 8.71 -6.32
N SER A 223 -0.12 7.95 -6.01
CA SER A 223 1.18 8.14 -6.66
C SER A 223 1.11 7.82 -8.16
N VAL A 224 1.78 8.63 -8.98
CA VAL A 224 1.99 8.33 -10.40
C VAL A 224 2.91 7.12 -10.55
N GLN A 225 3.97 7.06 -9.74
CA GLN A 225 4.88 5.92 -9.68
C GLN A 225 4.16 4.71 -9.10
N LYS A 226 4.51 3.54 -9.63
CA LYS A 226 3.94 2.25 -9.22
C LYS A 226 4.95 1.47 -8.40
N PHE A 227 4.47 0.77 -7.39
CA PHE A 227 5.26 0.00 -6.44
C PHE A 227 4.78 -1.45 -6.42
N GLY A 228 5.69 -2.40 -6.26
CA GLY A 228 5.32 -3.82 -6.19
C GLY A 228 6.43 -4.74 -6.70
N ILE A 229 6.29 -6.02 -6.41
CA ILE A 229 7.18 -7.09 -6.86
C ILE A 229 6.46 -7.96 -7.90
N GLU A 230 7.22 -8.62 -8.78
CA GLU A 230 6.70 -9.60 -9.74
C GLU A 230 5.50 -9.12 -10.57
N GLY A 231 4.30 -9.68 -10.37
CA GLY A 231 3.07 -9.32 -11.08
C GLY A 231 2.28 -8.16 -10.46
N GLU A 232 2.71 -7.64 -9.32
CA GLU A 232 2.00 -6.58 -8.59
C GLU A 232 2.50 -5.18 -8.98
N ALA A 233 1.59 -4.23 -9.18
CA ALA A 233 1.93 -2.83 -9.37
C ALA A 233 0.81 -1.90 -8.83
N ILE A 234 1.00 -1.39 -7.63
CA ILE A 234 0.05 -0.53 -6.91
C ILE A 234 0.52 0.92 -6.89
N SER A 235 -0.44 1.87 -6.86
CA SER A 235 -0.13 3.24 -6.45
C SER A 235 -0.16 3.36 -4.92
N LEU A 236 0.70 4.21 -4.36
CA LEU A 236 0.60 4.59 -2.95
C LEU A 236 -0.54 5.59 -2.76
N ILE A 237 -1.30 5.43 -1.69
CA ILE A 237 -2.35 6.38 -1.30
C ILE A 237 -1.71 7.45 -0.42
N ILE A 238 -1.49 8.64 -0.96
CA ILE A 238 -0.88 9.78 -0.28
C ILE A 238 -1.98 10.60 0.39
N VAL A 239 -1.75 11.02 1.63
CA VAL A 239 -2.65 11.85 2.45
C VAL A 239 -1.85 13.02 3.00
N ASN A 240 -2.35 14.26 2.85
CA ASN A 240 -1.66 15.40 3.45
C ASN A 240 -1.93 15.49 4.97
N SER A 241 -1.06 16.20 5.68
CA SER A 241 -1.11 16.29 7.15
C SER A 241 -2.44 16.85 7.69
N ALA A 242 -3.05 17.81 6.99
CA ALA A 242 -4.33 18.38 7.36
C ALA A 242 -5.46 17.34 7.30
N PHE A 243 -5.50 16.51 6.24
CA PHE A 243 -6.49 15.45 6.12
C PHE A 243 -6.22 14.29 7.06
N TYR A 244 -4.95 13.95 7.30
CA TYR A 244 -4.57 13.02 8.35
C TYR A 244 -5.09 13.43 9.73
N GLY A 245 -5.01 14.73 10.08
CA GLY A 245 -5.61 15.28 11.30
C GLY A 245 -7.11 14.96 11.42
N LYS A 246 -7.88 15.16 10.36
CA LYS A 246 -9.33 14.82 10.33
C LYS A 246 -9.59 13.32 10.51
N LEU A 247 -8.78 12.48 9.87
CA LEU A 247 -8.87 11.02 10.00
C LEU A 247 -8.55 10.55 11.43
N ARG A 248 -7.63 11.24 12.12
CA ARG A 248 -7.34 11.00 13.55
C ARG A 248 -8.47 11.45 14.45
N GLU A 249 -9.06 12.61 14.20
CA GLU A 249 -10.20 13.13 14.97
C GLU A 249 -11.41 12.20 14.90
N TYR A 250 -11.66 11.59 13.73
CA TYR A 250 -12.67 10.53 13.59
C TYR A 250 -12.37 9.29 14.45
N GLY A 251 -11.10 9.04 14.75
CA GLY A 251 -10.67 7.92 15.58
C GLY A 251 -10.52 6.61 14.81
N LEU A 252 -10.05 6.68 13.55
CA LEU A 252 -9.81 5.49 12.73
C LEU A 252 -8.94 4.46 13.47
N LYS A 253 -9.49 3.27 13.66
CA LYS A 253 -8.78 2.15 14.28
C LYS A 253 -8.13 1.30 13.21
N HIS A 254 -6.97 0.73 13.52
CA HIS A 254 -6.31 -0.30 12.71
C HIS A 254 -5.76 0.13 11.33
N ASN A 255 -5.65 1.42 11.01
CA ASN A 255 -4.93 1.85 9.80
C ASN A 255 -3.47 2.16 10.12
N ILE A 256 -2.54 1.81 9.22
CA ILE A 256 -1.15 2.24 9.31
C ILE A 256 -1.03 3.51 8.47
N PHE A 257 -0.52 4.56 9.10
CA PHE A 257 0.01 5.70 8.37
C PHE A 257 1.52 5.63 8.44
N TRP A 258 2.17 6.05 7.37
CA TRP A 258 3.60 6.05 7.29
C TRP A 258 4.07 7.38 6.69
N PRO A 259 5.01 8.09 7.33
CA PRO A 259 5.39 9.43 6.89
C PRO A 259 6.11 9.36 5.54
N CYS A 260 5.84 10.33 4.68
CA CYS A 260 6.69 10.60 3.53
C CYS A 260 7.91 11.41 3.97
N ALA A 261 9.00 11.30 3.20
CA ALA A 261 10.19 12.12 3.36
C ALA A 261 9.86 13.58 3.08
N ASP A 262 10.53 14.49 3.77
CA ASP A 262 10.50 15.92 3.48
C ASP A 262 11.73 16.32 2.64
N GLU A 263 11.77 17.56 2.17
CA GLU A 263 12.88 18.07 1.37
C GLU A 263 14.22 17.97 2.14
N GLY A 264 15.23 17.38 1.52
CA GLY A 264 16.56 17.20 2.11
C GLY A 264 16.71 16.00 3.05
N VAL A 265 15.65 15.23 3.31
CA VAL A 265 15.76 13.91 3.95
C VAL A 265 16.34 12.92 2.94
N ARG A 266 17.55 12.43 3.19
CA ARG A 266 18.17 11.38 2.37
C ARG A 266 17.74 10.01 2.86
N TYR A 267 17.48 9.12 1.91
CA TYR A 267 17.45 7.69 2.17
C TYR A 267 18.86 7.25 2.56
N PRO A 268 19.01 6.41 3.60
CA PRO A 268 20.31 5.81 3.86
C PRO A 268 20.71 4.97 2.65
N ASP A 269 21.94 5.13 2.19
CA ASP A 269 22.54 4.24 1.19
C ASP A 269 22.54 2.81 1.78
N ILE A 270 21.71 1.92 1.23
CA ILE A 270 21.67 0.49 1.61
C ILE A 270 22.42 -0.32 0.56
#